data_AF-A0A5C7FWQ6-F1
#
_entry.id   AF-A0A5C7FWQ6-F1
#
_cell.length_a   1.000
_cell.length_b   1.000
_cell.length_c   1.000
_cell.angle_alpha   90.00
_cell.angle_beta   90.00
_cell.angle_gamma   90.00
#
_symmetry.space_group_name_H-M   'P 1'
#
loop_
_entity.id
_entity.type
_entity.pdbx_description
1 polymer ?
#
loop_
_entity_poly.entity_id
_entity_poly.type
_entity_poly.pdbx_seq_one_letter_code
_entity_poly.pdbx_strand_id
1 'polypeptide(L)'
;MKKYCFFLAISSLFIFACGGPKVVVAPYDPGDPTISKPDSVPALAPEDKPVFDEEDLHGPFLPPEIPPTVYEPYVRRAETTAPPLPPASNSCHLAVEVRNYDGVDGCGILLETDEGNLFLVGVPPRGEPLETGTRISIGFEYMENYEGADCGNADAVIRITCKRLLRVSSGLPRPVMCEAYDKPAEWLLGLARDYSATYITRFPWKEGRYVYLMESPFGQYLYDCRGYLICKPRKNCLGFVEDFSQGVIIFEG
;
A
#
# COMPACT_ATOMS: atom_id res chain seq x y z
N MET A 1 -7.62 53.19 36.34
CA MET A 1 -8.86 52.40 36.47
C MET A 1 -8.49 50.92 36.31
N LYS A 2 -8.42 50.17 37.42
CA LYS A 2 -9.23 48.95 37.73
C LYS A 2 -9.04 47.81 36.71
N LYS A 3 -8.23 46.78 37.02
CA LYS A 3 -8.47 45.59 37.89
C LYS A 3 -9.12 44.43 37.13
N TYR A 4 -8.43 43.29 37.03
CA TYR A 4 -8.86 41.87 37.20
C TYR A 4 -7.56 41.02 37.04
N CYS A 5 -6.85 40.51 38.06
CA CYS A 5 -7.14 39.48 39.08
C CYS A 5 -7.60 38.14 38.47
N PHE A 6 -6.71 37.13 38.37
CA PHE A 6 -6.40 36.07 39.36
C PHE A 6 -7.37 34.88 39.31
N PHE A 7 -6.92 33.74 38.75
CA PHE A 7 -7.34 32.37 39.08
C PHE A 7 -6.19 31.45 38.58
N LEU A 8 -5.26 31.03 39.44
CA LEU A 8 -5.30 29.91 40.40
C LEU A 8 -4.56 28.68 39.83
N ALA A 9 -3.43 28.41 40.47
CA ALA A 9 -2.60 27.23 40.35
C ALA A 9 -3.23 26.02 41.08
N ILE A 10 -2.51 24.89 40.96
CA ILE A 10 -2.52 23.68 41.83
C ILE A 10 -3.35 22.50 41.28
N SER A 11 -2.65 21.46 40.81
CA SER A 11 -2.71 20.09 41.34
C SER A 11 -1.77 19.17 40.54
N SER A 12 -0.61 18.79 41.08
CA SER A 12 -0.39 17.55 41.86
C SER A 12 -0.38 16.31 40.95
N LEU A 13 0.77 15.87 40.46
CA LEU A 13 1.63 14.89 41.13
C LEU A 13 0.87 13.58 41.45
N PHE A 14 0.85 12.65 40.49
CA PHE A 14 0.59 11.24 40.75
C PHE A 14 1.72 10.40 40.16
N ILE A 15 2.69 10.13 41.03
CA ILE A 15 3.67 9.05 40.89
C ILE A 15 2.94 7.78 41.32
N PHE A 16 2.67 6.86 40.39
CA PHE A 16 2.41 5.47 40.73
C PHE A 16 3.53 4.62 40.15
N ALA A 17 4.41 4.19 41.04
CA ALA A 17 5.26 3.03 40.87
C ALA A 17 4.38 1.78 40.89
N CYS A 18 4.54 0.91 39.89
CA CYS A 18 4.28 -0.52 40.02
C CYS A 18 5.34 -1.26 39.21
N GLY A 19 6.34 -1.78 39.92
CA GLY A 19 7.24 -2.80 39.41
C GLY A 19 6.62 -4.20 39.53
N GLY A 20 7.04 -5.08 38.64
CA GLY A 20 6.91 -6.54 38.76
C GLY A 20 6.93 -7.22 37.38
N PRO A 21 7.32 -8.51 37.27
CA PRO A 21 8.32 -9.26 38.03
C PRO A 21 9.49 -9.71 37.13
N LYS A 22 10.62 -10.07 37.75
CA LYS A 22 11.77 -10.70 37.10
C LYS A 22 11.37 -12.05 36.51
N VAL A 23 11.58 -12.22 35.21
CA VAL A 23 11.53 -13.53 34.54
C VAL A 23 12.80 -14.29 34.93
N VAL A 24 12.63 -15.37 35.70
CA VAL A 24 13.67 -16.35 35.98
C VAL A 24 13.78 -17.25 34.75
N VAL A 25 14.86 -17.08 33.98
CA VAL A 25 15.23 -18.01 32.92
C VAL A 25 15.93 -19.19 33.58
N ALA A 26 15.33 -20.38 33.47
CA ALA A 26 15.96 -21.63 33.88
C ALA A 26 17.16 -21.94 32.95
N PRO A 27 18.27 -22.50 33.47
CA PRO A 27 19.40 -22.90 32.64
C PRO A 27 19.02 -24.08 31.73
N TYR A 28 19.34 -23.96 30.45
CA TYR A 28 19.28 -25.04 29.48
C TYR A 28 20.48 -25.97 29.72
N ASP A 29 20.20 -27.25 29.96
CA ASP A 29 21.18 -28.31 30.18
C ASP A 29 21.58 -28.94 28.82
N PRO A 30 22.85 -28.86 28.39
CA PRO A 30 23.28 -29.43 27.12
C PRO A 30 23.60 -30.92 27.31
N GLY A 31 22.62 -31.77 27.04
CA GLY A 31 22.82 -33.21 26.93
C GLY A 31 23.34 -33.61 25.53
N ASP A 32 24.65 -33.80 25.43
CA ASP A 32 25.32 -34.72 24.49
C ASP A 32 26.09 -35.70 25.42
N PRO A 33 26.17 -37.02 25.19
CA PRO A 33 26.69 -37.59 23.94
C PRO A 33 25.99 -38.88 23.50
N THR A 34 26.24 -39.36 22.28
CA THR A 34 26.99 -40.62 22.06
C THR A 34 27.00 -40.96 20.57
N ILE A 35 28.20 -40.81 20.01
CA ILE A 35 28.66 -41.35 18.73
C ILE A 35 28.53 -42.87 18.74
N SER A 36 27.80 -43.42 17.78
CA SER A 36 27.95 -44.81 17.35
C SER A 36 28.29 -44.86 15.86
N LYS A 37 29.17 -45.80 15.55
CA LYS A 37 30.00 -45.98 14.36
C LYS A 37 29.17 -46.50 13.15
N PRO A 38 29.60 -46.29 11.89
CA PRO A 38 28.79 -46.60 10.73
C PRO A 38 28.87 -48.09 10.38
N ASP A 39 27.74 -48.77 10.42
CA ASP A 39 27.59 -50.12 9.89
C ASP A 39 27.22 -50.06 8.40
N SER A 40 28.15 -50.55 7.59
CA SER A 40 27.96 -51.30 6.34
C SER A 40 26.73 -50.96 5.49
N VAL A 41 26.96 -50.18 4.44
CA VAL A 41 26.10 -50.03 3.26
C VAL A 41 25.88 -51.40 2.60
N PRO A 42 24.65 -51.92 2.51
CA PRO A 42 24.31 -52.96 1.54
C PRO A 42 24.19 -52.28 0.17
N ALA A 43 24.84 -52.85 -0.84
CA ALA A 43 24.72 -52.40 -2.22
C ALA A 43 23.23 -52.34 -2.63
N LEU A 44 22.75 -51.13 -2.92
CA LEU A 44 21.43 -50.92 -3.53
C LEU A 44 21.38 -51.69 -4.86
N ALA A 45 20.36 -52.54 -4.98
CA ALA A 45 19.90 -53.06 -6.25
C ALA A 45 19.62 -51.88 -7.21
N PRO A 46 19.78 -52.06 -8.53
CA PRO A 46 19.48 -51.00 -9.48
C PRO A 46 18.04 -50.53 -9.28
N GLU A 47 17.88 -49.25 -8.91
CA GLU A 47 16.58 -48.59 -8.96
C GLU A 47 16.08 -48.65 -10.39
N ASP A 48 15.05 -49.46 -10.63
CA ASP A 48 14.16 -49.30 -11.77
C ASP A 48 13.62 -47.87 -11.69
N LYS A 49 14.24 -46.97 -12.45
CA LYS A 49 13.65 -45.67 -12.74
C LYS A 49 12.31 -45.96 -13.41
N PRO A 50 11.17 -45.50 -12.86
CA PRO A 50 9.93 -45.55 -13.61
C PRO A 50 10.18 -44.77 -14.89
N VAL A 51 10.08 -45.47 -16.02
CA VAL A 51 9.99 -44.86 -17.34
C VAL A 51 8.70 -44.05 -17.29
N PHE A 52 8.84 -42.74 -17.08
CA PHE A 52 7.75 -41.81 -17.25
C PHE A 52 7.54 -41.68 -18.76
N ASP A 53 6.61 -42.48 -19.29
CA ASP A 53 6.11 -42.25 -20.64
C ASP A 53 5.44 -40.87 -20.63
N GLU A 54 5.99 -39.91 -21.36
CA GLU A 54 5.44 -38.54 -21.51
C GLU A 54 4.03 -38.53 -22.10
N GLU A 55 3.54 -39.66 -22.62
CA GLU A 55 2.22 -39.80 -23.23
C GLU A 55 1.06 -39.85 -22.22
N ASP A 56 1.32 -40.11 -20.92
CA ASP A 56 0.27 -40.22 -19.89
C ASP A 56 0.02 -38.92 -19.09
N LEU A 57 0.69 -37.81 -19.43
CA LEU A 57 0.45 -36.51 -18.77
C LEU A 57 -0.81 -35.78 -19.26
N HIS A 58 -1.49 -36.32 -20.27
CA HIS A 58 -2.73 -35.78 -20.79
C HIS A 58 -3.90 -36.66 -20.35
N GLY A 59 -4.41 -36.41 -19.14
CA GLY A 59 -5.69 -36.96 -18.72
C GLY A 59 -6.79 -36.69 -19.77
N PRO A 60 -7.88 -37.48 -19.81
CA PRO A 60 -8.87 -37.50 -20.90
C PRO A 60 -9.70 -36.21 -21.06
N PHE A 61 -9.35 -35.15 -20.33
CA PHE A 61 -10.02 -33.87 -20.36
C PHE A 61 -9.03 -32.83 -20.89
N LEU A 62 -9.22 -32.45 -22.15
CA LEU A 62 -8.67 -31.19 -22.64
C LEU A 62 -9.13 -30.08 -21.68
N PRO A 63 -8.23 -29.20 -21.22
CA PRO A 63 -8.64 -28.06 -20.41
C PRO A 63 -9.74 -27.31 -21.17
N PRO A 64 -10.83 -26.91 -20.51
CA PRO A 64 -11.91 -26.21 -21.19
C PRO A 64 -11.34 -24.99 -21.92
N GLU A 65 -11.80 -24.76 -23.15
CA GLU A 65 -11.45 -23.54 -23.89
C GLU A 65 -11.89 -22.33 -23.05
N ILE A 66 -10.91 -21.61 -22.52
CA ILE A 66 -11.17 -20.36 -21.81
C ILE A 66 -11.56 -19.35 -22.89
N PRO A 67 -12.79 -18.81 -22.88
CA PRO A 67 -13.18 -17.82 -23.88
C PRO A 67 -12.21 -16.62 -23.81
N PRO A 68 -11.88 -16.00 -24.95
CA PRO A 68 -11.01 -14.84 -24.95
C PRO A 68 -11.62 -13.74 -24.08
N THR A 69 -10.80 -13.13 -23.22
CA THR A 69 -11.22 -11.98 -22.42
C THR A 69 -11.65 -10.86 -23.35
N VAL A 70 -12.95 -10.56 -23.38
CA VAL A 70 -13.48 -9.40 -24.10
C VAL A 70 -13.30 -8.19 -23.19
N TYR A 71 -12.29 -7.37 -23.46
CA TYR A 71 -12.12 -6.09 -22.79
C TYR A 71 -13.17 -5.11 -23.31
N GLU A 72 -13.76 -4.31 -22.41
CA GLU A 72 -14.56 -3.17 -22.84
C GLU A 72 -13.68 -2.24 -23.70
N PRO A 73 -14.20 -1.74 -24.84
CA PRO A 73 -13.44 -0.86 -25.70
C PRO A 73 -12.99 0.40 -24.94
N TYR A 74 -11.84 0.96 -25.35
CA TYR A 74 -11.37 2.23 -24.82
C TYR A 74 -12.32 3.36 -25.16
N VAL A 75 -12.53 4.27 -24.22
CA VAL A 75 -13.31 5.49 -24.46
C VAL A 75 -12.48 6.43 -25.33
N ARG A 76 -13.03 6.83 -26.49
CA ARG A 76 -12.41 7.77 -27.42
C ARG A 76 -13.21 9.06 -27.46
N ARG A 77 -12.59 10.19 -27.14
CA ARG A 77 -13.24 11.51 -27.14
C ARG A 77 -13.61 12.03 -28.52
N ALA A 78 -12.99 11.49 -29.57
CA ALA A 78 -13.43 11.73 -30.95
C ALA A 78 -14.83 11.16 -31.24
N GLU A 79 -15.25 10.12 -30.50
CA GLU A 79 -16.48 9.35 -30.77
C GLU A 79 -17.52 9.49 -29.64
N THR A 80 -17.09 9.85 -28.43
CA THR A 80 -17.93 9.96 -27.23
C THR A 80 -17.86 11.36 -26.64
N THR A 81 -19.02 11.95 -26.34
CA THR A 81 -19.10 13.24 -25.65
C THR A 81 -18.66 13.11 -24.19
N ALA A 82 -17.86 14.06 -23.71
CA ALA A 82 -17.40 14.08 -22.32
C ALA A 82 -18.59 14.28 -21.35
N PRO A 83 -18.67 13.51 -20.26
CA PRO A 83 -19.63 13.77 -19.18
C PRO A 83 -19.33 15.10 -18.47
N PRO A 84 -20.24 15.60 -17.62
CA PRO A 84 -19.91 16.69 -16.73
C PRO A 84 -18.80 16.27 -15.75
N LEU A 85 -17.84 17.17 -15.55
CA LEU A 85 -16.74 16.95 -14.63
C LEU A 85 -17.21 16.91 -13.17
N PRO A 86 -16.79 15.92 -12.36
CA PRO A 86 -17.14 15.87 -10.95
C PRO A 86 -16.44 17.01 -10.16
N PRO A 87 -17.01 17.45 -9.03
CA PRO A 87 -16.35 18.45 -8.19
C PRO A 87 -15.05 17.90 -7.61
N ALA A 88 -13.99 18.70 -7.64
CA ALA A 88 -12.72 18.37 -6.99
C ALA A 88 -12.92 18.24 -5.47
N SER A 89 -12.28 17.23 -4.88
CA SER A 89 -12.35 16.98 -3.44
C SER A 89 -11.14 16.22 -2.94
N ASN A 90 -10.62 16.67 -1.80
CA ASN A 90 -9.51 16.00 -1.08
C ASN A 90 -9.94 14.78 -0.26
N SER A 91 -11.21 14.38 -0.36
CA SER A 91 -11.71 13.15 0.23
C SER A 91 -11.59 11.97 -0.74
N CYS A 92 -11.01 10.85 -0.32
CA CYS A 92 -10.87 9.65 -1.17
C CYS A 92 -12.21 8.91 -1.31
N HIS A 93 -13.07 9.42 -2.18
CA HIS A 93 -14.42 8.90 -2.41
C HIS A 93 -14.74 8.65 -3.89
N LEU A 94 -14.05 9.30 -4.82
CA LEU A 94 -14.27 9.07 -6.24
C LEU A 94 -13.66 7.74 -6.66
N ALA A 95 -14.46 6.81 -7.16
CA ALA A 95 -13.96 5.54 -7.70
C ALA A 95 -13.49 5.74 -9.15
N VAL A 96 -12.31 5.22 -9.46
CA VAL A 96 -11.73 5.25 -10.80
C VAL A 96 -11.05 3.93 -11.12
N GLU A 97 -11.01 3.59 -12.41
CA GLU A 97 -10.25 2.49 -12.95
C GLU A 97 -9.00 3.01 -13.68
N VAL A 98 -7.85 2.43 -13.35
CA VAL A 98 -6.58 2.75 -14.02
C VAL A 98 -6.57 2.04 -15.37
N ARG A 99 -6.53 2.78 -16.48
CA ARG A 99 -6.50 2.20 -17.82
C ARG A 99 -5.26 2.67 -18.58
N ASN A 100 -4.70 1.77 -19.38
CA ASN A 100 -3.57 2.09 -20.23
C ASN A 100 -4.07 2.54 -21.61
N TYR A 101 -3.80 3.79 -21.96
CA TYR A 101 -4.05 4.41 -23.25
C TYR A 101 -2.76 4.60 -24.07
N ASP A 102 -1.70 3.86 -23.76
CA ASP A 102 -0.50 3.76 -24.60
C ASP A 102 -0.90 3.42 -26.05
N GLY A 103 -0.45 4.26 -26.99
CA GLY A 103 -0.79 4.14 -28.42
C GLY A 103 -2.06 4.88 -28.86
N VAL A 104 -2.85 5.44 -27.93
CA VAL A 104 -3.96 6.35 -28.22
C VAL A 104 -3.52 7.76 -27.84
N ASP A 105 -3.13 8.55 -28.83
CA ASP A 105 -2.66 9.95 -28.70
C ASP A 105 -1.51 10.18 -27.70
N GLY A 106 -0.76 9.13 -27.36
CA GLY A 106 0.40 9.23 -26.45
C GLY A 106 0.03 9.49 -24.99
N CYS A 107 -1.23 9.29 -24.60
CA CYS A 107 -1.77 9.66 -23.30
C CYS A 107 -1.23 8.84 -22.11
N GLY A 108 -0.67 7.66 -22.34
CA GLY A 108 -0.18 6.78 -21.28
C GLY A 108 -1.31 6.30 -20.36
N ILE A 109 -1.13 6.40 -19.05
CA ILE A 109 -2.12 5.95 -18.07
C ILE A 109 -3.17 7.04 -17.83
N LEU A 110 -4.45 6.70 -18.02
CA LEU A 110 -5.60 7.53 -17.66
C LEU A 110 -6.43 6.88 -16.56
N LEU A 111 -7.12 7.71 -15.79
CA LEU A 111 -8.09 7.27 -14.79
C LEU A 111 -9.50 7.46 -15.33
N GLU A 112 -10.23 6.36 -15.45
CA GLU A 112 -11.61 6.36 -15.93
C GLU A 112 -12.59 6.34 -14.76
N THR A 113 -13.55 7.27 -14.72
CA THR A 113 -14.63 7.26 -13.73
C THR A 113 -15.78 6.36 -14.17
N ASP A 114 -16.68 6.02 -13.24
CA ASP A 114 -17.90 5.25 -13.56
C ASP A 114 -18.85 5.96 -14.54
N GLU A 115 -18.77 7.28 -14.61
CA GLU A 115 -19.51 8.10 -15.58
C GLU A 115 -18.78 8.20 -16.93
N GLY A 116 -17.58 7.64 -17.04
CA GLY A 116 -16.77 7.64 -18.25
C GLY A 116 -15.93 8.90 -18.44
N ASN A 117 -15.66 9.70 -17.39
CA ASN A 117 -14.67 10.78 -17.45
C ASN A 117 -13.25 10.19 -17.48
N LEU A 118 -12.32 10.81 -18.19
CA LEU A 118 -10.94 10.40 -18.35
C LEU A 118 -10.01 11.48 -17.78
N PHE A 119 -9.26 11.13 -16.74
CA PHE A 119 -8.31 12.05 -16.11
C PHE A 119 -6.87 11.68 -16.41
N LEU A 120 -6.09 12.68 -16.82
CA LEU A 120 -4.65 12.60 -16.88
C LEU A 120 -4.06 12.95 -15.51
N VAL A 121 -3.13 12.14 -15.03
CA VAL A 121 -2.45 12.39 -13.76
C VAL A 121 -1.22 13.26 -14.02
N GLY A 122 -1.32 14.55 -13.72
CA GLY A 122 -0.26 15.53 -14.04
C GLY A 122 0.98 15.44 -13.16
N VAL A 123 0.87 14.83 -11.97
CA VAL A 123 1.99 14.64 -11.04
C VAL A 123 2.09 13.16 -10.68
N PRO A 124 3.29 12.54 -10.70
CA PRO A 124 3.47 11.15 -10.30
C PRO A 124 2.76 10.86 -8.96
N PRO A 125 1.87 9.85 -8.93
CA PRO A 125 1.13 9.53 -7.73
C PRO A 125 2.09 9.02 -6.65
N ARG A 126 1.81 9.39 -5.40
CA ARG A 126 2.65 9.02 -4.25
C ARG A 126 2.69 7.50 -4.06
N GLY A 127 3.84 6.94 -3.68
CA GLY A 127 4.02 5.51 -3.41
C GLY A 127 4.17 4.67 -4.67
N GLU A 128 3.52 3.50 -4.74
CA GLU A 128 3.57 2.63 -5.91
C GLU A 128 2.90 3.29 -7.14
N PRO A 129 3.43 3.04 -8.36
CA PRO A 129 2.83 3.53 -9.60
C PRO A 129 1.41 2.96 -9.81
N LEU A 130 0.62 3.63 -10.64
CA LEU A 130 -0.73 3.18 -10.96
C LEU A 130 -0.67 1.96 -11.87
N GLU A 131 -1.14 0.82 -11.39
CA GLU A 131 -1.19 -0.41 -12.17
C GLU A 131 -2.49 -0.49 -12.98
N THR A 132 -2.37 -0.71 -14.29
CA THR A 132 -3.50 -0.89 -15.21
C THR A 132 -4.45 -2.01 -14.77
N GLY A 133 -5.75 -1.76 -14.89
CA GLY A 133 -6.86 -2.65 -14.49
C GLY A 133 -7.18 -2.61 -12.99
N THR A 134 -6.46 -1.80 -12.21
CA THR A 134 -6.71 -1.61 -10.79
C THR A 134 -7.83 -0.59 -10.60
N ARG A 135 -8.74 -0.88 -9.68
CA ARG A 135 -9.77 0.06 -9.25
C ARG A 135 -9.36 0.69 -7.94
N ILE A 136 -9.31 2.01 -7.91
CA ILE A 136 -8.91 2.80 -6.74
C ILE A 136 -9.96 3.87 -6.45
N SER A 137 -10.01 4.30 -5.19
CA SER A 137 -10.72 5.51 -4.80
C SER A 137 -9.72 6.63 -4.62
N ILE A 138 -9.98 7.79 -5.21
CA ILE A 138 -9.11 8.96 -5.17
C ILE A 138 -9.80 10.18 -4.59
N GLY A 139 -8.98 11.05 -4.00
CA GLY A 139 -9.26 12.48 -3.86
C GLY A 139 -8.32 13.23 -4.80
N PHE A 140 -8.78 14.34 -5.36
CA PHE A 140 -8.04 15.03 -6.41
C PHE A 140 -8.35 16.54 -6.47
N GLU A 141 -7.45 17.26 -7.12
CA GLU A 141 -7.54 18.67 -7.47
C GLU A 141 -7.27 18.84 -8.96
N TYR A 142 -7.96 19.77 -9.62
CA TYR A 142 -7.71 20.10 -11.03
C TYR A 142 -6.41 20.92 -11.17
N MET A 143 -5.67 20.64 -12.23
CA MET A 143 -4.44 21.37 -12.57
C MET A 143 -4.72 22.28 -13.77
N GLU A 144 -4.71 23.59 -13.55
CA GLU A 144 -4.95 24.59 -14.60
C GLU A 144 -3.70 24.87 -15.46
N ASN A 145 -2.50 24.68 -14.89
CA ASN A 145 -1.22 25.02 -15.52
C ASN A 145 -0.32 23.79 -15.67
N TYR A 146 -0.79 22.78 -16.41
CA TYR A 146 -0.01 21.59 -16.68
C TYR A 146 0.91 21.79 -17.89
N GLU A 147 2.23 21.72 -17.66
CA GLU A 147 3.26 21.90 -18.71
C GLU A 147 3.72 20.57 -19.34
N GLY A 148 3.04 19.45 -19.06
CA GLY A 148 3.43 18.14 -19.57
C GLY A 148 2.82 17.80 -20.93
N ALA A 149 2.81 16.51 -21.26
CA ALA A 149 2.28 16.03 -22.54
C ALA A 149 0.77 16.30 -22.62
N ASP A 150 0.34 17.02 -23.66
CA ASP A 150 -1.07 17.24 -23.94
C ASP A 150 -1.72 15.95 -24.45
N CYS A 151 -2.67 15.42 -23.69
CA CYS A 151 -3.43 14.23 -24.04
C CYS A 151 -4.81 14.66 -24.51
N GLY A 152 -5.04 14.65 -25.83
CA GLY A 152 -6.32 15.06 -26.42
C GLY A 152 -7.52 14.17 -26.03
N ASN A 153 -7.26 12.99 -25.46
CA ASN A 153 -8.30 12.07 -24.99
C ASN A 153 -8.66 12.28 -23.50
N ALA A 154 -7.93 13.10 -22.76
CA ALA A 154 -8.23 13.41 -21.36
C ALA A 154 -9.20 14.60 -21.27
N ASP A 155 -10.17 14.53 -20.35
CA ASP A 155 -11.09 15.65 -20.10
C ASP A 155 -10.48 16.73 -19.22
N ALA A 156 -9.60 16.29 -18.31
CA ALA A 156 -8.96 17.16 -17.35
C ALA A 156 -7.65 16.55 -16.85
N VAL A 157 -6.73 17.44 -16.47
CA VAL A 157 -5.52 17.07 -15.76
C VAL A 157 -5.75 17.24 -14.26
N ILE A 158 -5.40 16.23 -13.48
CA ILE A 158 -5.61 16.22 -12.05
C ILE A 158 -4.32 15.90 -11.28
N ARG A 159 -4.28 16.37 -10.04
CA ARG A 159 -3.33 15.94 -9.01
C ARG A 159 -4.07 15.05 -8.01
N ILE A 160 -3.63 13.79 -7.87
CA ILE A 160 -4.16 12.90 -6.84
C ILE A 160 -3.66 13.38 -5.47
N THR A 161 -4.59 13.77 -4.60
CA THR A 161 -4.29 14.20 -3.23
C THR A 161 -4.37 13.05 -2.25
N CYS A 162 -5.17 12.02 -2.54
CA CYS A 162 -5.15 10.76 -1.82
C CYS A 162 -5.62 9.60 -2.71
N LYS A 163 -5.18 8.38 -2.39
CA LYS A 163 -5.61 7.15 -3.06
C LYS A 163 -5.87 6.04 -2.05
N ARG A 164 -6.83 5.17 -2.36
CA ARG A 164 -7.18 3.96 -1.60
C ARG A 164 -7.46 2.83 -2.57
N LEU A 165 -6.88 1.66 -2.35
CA LEU A 165 -7.15 0.49 -3.18
C LEU A 165 -8.58 -0.04 -2.96
N LEU A 166 -9.30 -0.31 -4.05
CA LEU A 166 -10.62 -0.97 -4.03
C LEU A 166 -10.53 -2.41 -4.59
N ARG A 167 -9.84 -2.59 -5.72
CA ARG A 167 -9.66 -3.89 -6.41
C ARG A 167 -8.35 -3.91 -7.20
N VAL A 168 -7.62 -5.02 -7.18
CA VAL A 168 -6.41 -5.24 -8.01
C VAL A 168 -6.77 -5.81 -9.38
N SER A 169 -5.95 -5.52 -10.40
CA SER A 169 -6.18 -5.96 -11.79
C SER A 169 -6.05 -7.46 -12.00
N SER A 170 -5.09 -8.10 -11.33
CA SER A 170 -4.71 -9.48 -11.60
C SER A 170 -5.66 -10.55 -11.04
N GLY A 171 -6.66 -10.18 -10.22
CA GLY A 171 -7.50 -11.14 -9.48
C GLY A 171 -6.73 -11.98 -8.43
N LEU A 172 -5.41 -12.08 -8.57
CA LEU A 172 -4.47 -12.73 -7.68
C LEU A 172 -3.66 -11.65 -6.95
N PRO A 173 -3.60 -11.66 -5.60
CA PRO A 173 -2.74 -10.74 -4.86
C PRO A 173 -1.28 -11.08 -5.17
N ARG A 174 -0.58 -10.19 -5.89
CA ARG A 174 0.88 -10.33 -6.03
C ARG A 174 1.55 -10.07 -4.68
N PRO A 175 2.69 -10.73 -4.39
CA PRO A 175 3.45 -10.45 -3.18
C PRO A 175 3.83 -8.97 -3.14
N VAL A 176 3.36 -8.27 -2.11
CA VAL A 176 3.73 -6.88 -1.88
C VAL A 176 5.12 -6.89 -1.25
N MET A 177 6.16 -6.56 -2.01
CA MET A 177 7.48 -6.34 -1.43
C MET A 177 7.55 -4.93 -0.86
N CYS A 178 7.07 -4.78 0.37
CA CYS A 178 7.39 -3.61 1.19
C CYS A 178 8.82 -3.79 1.70
N GLU A 179 9.81 -3.18 1.06
CA GLU A 179 11.17 -3.21 1.60
C GLU A 179 11.22 -2.45 2.94
N ALA A 180 11.85 -3.07 3.93
CA ALA A 180 12.01 -2.52 5.26
C ALA A 180 13.10 -1.44 5.27
N TYR A 181 12.87 -0.31 4.64
CA TYR A 181 13.88 0.76 4.60
C TYR A 181 14.12 1.33 6.00
N ASP A 182 15.40 1.47 6.38
CA ASP A 182 15.81 2.15 7.62
C ASP A 182 15.61 3.67 7.56
N LYS A 183 15.32 4.19 6.36
CA LYS A 183 15.00 5.60 6.09
C LYS A 183 13.69 5.68 5.30
N PRO A 184 12.90 6.76 5.45
CA PRO A 184 11.68 6.93 4.68
C PRO A 184 11.99 7.02 3.18
N ALA A 185 11.14 6.38 2.37
CA ALA A 185 11.14 6.57 0.93
C ALA A 185 10.84 8.05 0.57
N GLU A 186 11.24 8.47 -0.63
CA GLU A 186 11.10 9.87 -1.07
C GLU A 186 9.66 10.38 -0.99
N TRP A 187 8.68 9.56 -1.39
CA TRP A 187 7.27 9.93 -1.31
C TRP A 187 6.79 10.14 0.13
N LEU A 188 7.34 9.40 1.09
CA LEU A 188 7.00 9.49 2.51
C LEU A 188 7.64 10.73 3.14
N LEU A 189 8.85 11.09 2.70
CA LEU A 189 9.48 12.38 3.03
C LEU A 189 8.68 13.56 2.48
N GLY A 190 8.18 13.45 1.24
CA GLY A 190 7.30 14.46 0.65
C GLY A 190 6.06 14.69 1.51
N LEU A 191 5.41 13.61 1.95
CA LEU A 191 4.26 13.68 2.86
C LEU A 191 4.62 14.27 4.24
N ALA A 192 5.77 13.90 4.79
CA ALA A 192 6.23 14.45 6.05
C ALA A 192 6.40 15.97 5.97
N ARG A 193 6.89 16.50 4.84
CA ARG A 193 6.96 17.94 4.58
C ARG A 193 5.58 18.57 4.42
N ASP A 194 4.74 17.99 3.56
CA ASP A 194 3.38 18.48 3.28
C ASP A 194 2.54 18.60 4.56
N TYR A 195 2.69 17.65 5.49
CA TYR A 195 1.93 17.62 6.74
C TYR A 195 2.67 18.17 7.96
N SER A 196 3.92 18.62 7.79
CA SER A 196 4.79 19.02 8.90
C SER A 196 4.89 17.92 9.97
N ALA A 197 5.12 16.68 9.55
CA ALA A 197 5.25 15.54 10.44
C ALA A 197 6.51 15.65 11.29
N THR A 198 6.37 15.41 12.59
CA THR A 198 7.45 15.37 13.56
C THR A 198 8.15 14.01 13.52
N TYR A 199 7.39 12.93 13.43
CA TYR A 199 7.92 11.57 13.41
C TYR A 199 7.25 10.73 12.33
N ILE A 200 8.01 9.77 11.80
CA ILE A 200 7.47 8.65 11.04
C ILE A 200 7.90 7.36 11.70
N THR A 201 6.93 6.59 12.16
CA THR A 201 7.14 5.28 12.78
C THR A 201 6.67 4.17 11.84
N ARG A 202 7.57 3.25 11.53
CA ARG A 202 7.28 2.03 10.76
C ARG A 202 6.84 0.93 11.71
N PHE A 203 5.75 0.25 11.40
CA PHE A 203 5.30 -0.94 12.10
C PHE A 203 5.21 -2.13 11.13
N PRO A 204 5.58 -3.34 11.57
CA PRO A 204 5.26 -4.54 10.82
C PRO A 204 3.73 -4.70 10.71
N TRP A 205 3.30 -5.25 9.59
CA TRP A 205 1.89 -5.50 9.27
C TRP A 205 1.72 -6.82 8.52
N LYS A 206 0.47 -7.20 8.30
CA LYS A 206 0.06 -8.49 7.70
C LYS A 206 0.90 -8.90 6.50
N GLU A 207 1.26 -10.18 6.45
CA GLU A 207 1.93 -10.82 5.31
C GLU A 207 3.31 -10.21 5.00
N GLY A 208 4.05 -9.80 6.04
CA GLY A 208 5.40 -9.24 5.88
C GLY A 208 5.43 -7.82 5.31
N ARG A 209 4.31 -7.11 5.41
CA ARG A 209 4.17 -5.73 4.96
C ARG A 209 4.54 -4.75 6.07
N TYR A 210 4.64 -3.47 5.71
CA TYR A 210 4.83 -2.38 6.67
C TYR A 210 3.74 -1.32 6.51
N VAL A 211 3.44 -0.67 7.64
CA VAL A 211 2.67 0.57 7.68
C VAL A 211 3.51 1.68 8.29
N TYR A 212 3.25 2.89 7.84
CA TYR A 212 3.93 4.09 8.27
C TYR A 212 2.95 5.02 8.95
N LEU A 213 3.11 5.19 10.26
CA LEU A 213 2.40 6.18 11.05
C LEU A 213 3.18 7.48 10.99
N MET A 214 2.54 8.53 10.50
CA MET A 214 3.07 9.88 10.55
C MET A 214 2.32 10.67 11.62
N GLU A 215 3.09 11.29 12.49
CA GLU A 215 2.57 12.16 13.54
C GLU A 215 2.86 13.60 13.18
N SER A 216 1.81 14.42 13.10
CA SER A 216 1.95 15.86 12.86
C SER A 216 1.13 16.67 13.85
N PRO A 217 1.34 18.00 13.93
CA PRO A 217 0.52 18.90 14.74
C PRO A 217 -0.98 18.84 14.41
N PHE A 218 -1.32 18.36 13.21
CA PHE A 218 -2.69 18.21 12.73
C PHE A 218 -3.29 16.82 13.01
N GLY A 219 -2.51 15.92 13.61
CA GLY A 219 -2.90 14.60 14.06
C GLY A 219 -2.14 13.47 13.35
N GLN A 220 -2.72 12.26 13.39
CA GLN A 220 -2.06 11.05 12.91
C GLN A 220 -2.57 10.61 11.54
N TYR A 221 -1.65 10.15 10.70
CA TYR A 221 -1.95 9.54 9.41
C TYR A 221 -1.28 8.18 9.33
N LEU A 222 -1.99 7.18 8.82
CA LEU A 222 -1.43 5.84 8.61
C LEU A 222 -1.48 5.49 7.14
N TYR A 223 -0.32 5.15 6.59
CA TYR A 223 -0.16 4.73 5.20
C TYR A 223 0.34 3.30 5.13
N ASP A 224 -0.08 2.56 4.12
CA ASP A 224 0.60 1.31 3.77
C ASP A 224 1.86 1.58 2.95
N CYS A 225 2.64 0.52 2.72
CA CYS A 225 3.88 0.66 1.97
C CYS A 225 3.73 1.09 0.51
N ARG A 226 2.51 1.01 -0.04
CA ARG A 226 2.17 1.42 -1.41
C ARG A 226 1.74 2.88 -1.50
N GLY A 227 1.69 3.57 -0.36
CA GLY A 227 1.21 4.94 -0.25
C GLY A 227 -0.31 5.07 -0.23
N TYR A 228 -1.05 3.99 0.04
CA TYR A 228 -2.49 4.06 0.27
C TYR A 228 -2.78 4.56 1.70
N LEU A 229 -3.69 5.52 1.81
CA LEU A 229 -4.13 6.06 3.09
C LEU A 229 -5.07 5.07 3.79
N ILE A 230 -4.66 4.56 4.95
CA ILE A 230 -5.46 3.66 5.79
C ILE A 230 -6.30 4.48 6.78
N CYS A 231 -5.70 5.48 7.43
CA CYS A 231 -6.33 6.25 8.49
C CYS A 231 -5.91 7.73 8.48
N LYS A 232 -6.85 8.61 8.88
CA LYS A 232 -6.71 10.07 8.94
C LYS A 232 -6.98 10.62 10.36
N PRO A 233 -6.53 11.85 10.70
CA PRO A 233 -6.50 12.41 12.06
C PRO A 233 -7.78 12.38 12.89
N ARG A 234 -8.95 12.27 12.25
CA ARG A 234 -10.23 12.16 12.97
C ARG A 234 -10.42 10.82 13.68
N LYS A 235 -9.52 9.86 13.50
CA LYS A 235 -9.55 8.53 14.12
C LYS A 235 -8.22 8.27 14.81
N ASN A 236 -8.25 7.47 15.87
CA ASN A 236 -7.04 6.94 16.47
C ASN A 236 -6.40 5.94 15.49
N CYS A 237 -5.38 6.39 14.76
CA CYS A 237 -4.77 5.58 13.71
C CYS A 237 -3.91 4.44 14.26
N LEU A 238 -3.48 4.55 15.51
CA LEU A 238 -2.83 3.46 16.21
C LEU A 238 -3.72 2.21 16.19
N GLY A 239 -5.04 2.30 16.40
CA GLY A 239 -5.93 1.13 16.44
C GLY A 239 -5.95 0.23 15.19
N PHE A 240 -5.31 0.62 14.08
CA PHE A 240 -5.14 -0.19 12.87
C PHE A 240 -3.81 -0.95 12.80
N VAL A 241 -2.88 -0.66 13.71
CA VAL A 241 -1.59 -1.34 13.86
C VAL A 241 -1.78 -2.56 14.76
N GLU A 242 -1.22 -3.70 14.36
CA GLU A 242 -1.39 -4.97 15.08
C GLU A 242 -0.51 -5.08 16.32
N ASP A 243 0.76 -4.64 16.22
CA ASP A 243 1.71 -4.64 17.32
C ASP A 243 2.47 -3.31 17.40
N PHE A 244 2.08 -2.49 18.37
CA PHE A 244 2.72 -1.20 18.64
C PHE A 244 4.12 -1.30 19.21
N SER A 245 4.47 -2.42 19.86
CA SER A 245 5.77 -2.58 20.51
C SER A 245 6.91 -2.71 19.50
N GLN A 246 6.58 -3.08 18.26
CA GLN A 246 7.53 -3.29 17.16
C GLN A 246 7.73 -2.03 16.31
N GLY A 247 7.29 -0.87 16.79
CA GLY A 247 7.46 0.40 16.10
C GLY A 247 8.93 0.83 16.03
N VAL A 248 9.40 1.15 14.83
CA VAL A 248 10.74 1.71 14.59
C VAL A 248 10.59 3.11 14.00
N ILE A 249 11.14 4.12 14.68
CA ILE A 249 11.18 5.49 14.15
C ILE A 249 12.21 5.50 13.01
N ILE A 250 11.75 5.88 11.81
CA ILE A 250 12.58 5.97 10.62
C ILE A 250 12.85 7.43 10.20
N PHE A 251 12.14 8.38 10.80
CA PHE A 251 12.29 9.82 10.53
C PHE A 251 11.93 10.64 11.78
N GLU A 252 12.71 11.70 11.99
CA GLU A 252 12.51 12.76 12.99
C GLU A 252 12.81 14.11 12.30
N GLY A 253 11.89 15.07 12.45
CA GLY A 253 11.86 16.34 11.70
C GLY A 253 11.95 17.58 12.56
#